data_AF-A0A180G2T8-F1
#
_entry.id   AF-A0A180G2T8-F1
#
_cell.length_a   1.000
_cell.length_b   1.000
_cell.length_c   1.000
_cell.angle_alpha   90.00
_cell.angle_beta   90.00
_cell.angle_gamma   90.00
#
_symmetry.space_group_name_H-M   'P 1'
#
loop_
_entity.id
_entity.type
_entity.pdbx_description
1 polymer ?
#
loop_
_entity_poly.entity_id
_entity_poly.type
_entity_poly.pdbx_seq_one_letter_code
_entity_poly.pdbx_strand_id
1 'polypeptide(L)'
;QWSITSLHPFGTLVKELGLIGNIEVETNALLKNCNFTLEESSKNVVKNQVVFTINGSTAQELYDALHILKNEDGSLEIGVHITDFIYFVKPGTALDCKACKRATTVYLVQQAVPMLSPTLSKHLCSLSPSKKIAAKVPEQAILRSHKAPIDRRLEGFAKRAAKMGFEINTSSAGALMKSIKSMEQAGKVPHFVLQFLSTKAIVKAKYFCGSALDIAKWSHYALNIPVYTHFTLEVSPVFILKYQCRG
;
A
#
# COMPACT_ATOMS: atom_id res chain seq x y z
N GLN A 1 23.94 -1.87 -25.93
CA GLN A 1 25.28 -1.40 -25.50
C GLN A 1 25.42 0.06 -25.86
N TRP A 2 26.23 0.85 -25.15
CA TRP A 2 26.50 2.25 -25.52
C TRP A 2 28.01 2.48 -25.53
N SER A 3 28.60 2.54 -26.72
CA SER A 3 30.03 2.85 -26.88
C SER A 3 30.28 4.33 -26.60
N ILE A 4 31.43 4.66 -26.00
CA ILE A 4 31.93 6.04 -25.83
C ILE A 4 32.06 6.81 -27.15
N THR A 5 32.17 6.10 -28.27
CA THR A 5 32.25 6.68 -29.63
C THR A 5 30.90 6.97 -30.28
N SER A 6 29.78 6.60 -29.64
CA SER A 6 28.43 6.74 -30.22
C SER A 6 27.60 7.76 -29.46
N LEU A 7 26.99 8.69 -30.18
CA LEU A 7 26.00 9.64 -29.66
C LEU A 7 24.68 8.95 -29.23
N HIS A 8 24.45 7.70 -29.66
CA HIS A 8 23.21 6.96 -29.40
C HIS A 8 23.48 5.54 -28.88
N PRO A 9 22.64 5.02 -27.97
CA PRO A 9 22.74 3.65 -27.51
C PRO A 9 22.30 2.66 -28.60
N PHE A 10 23.02 1.54 -28.72
CA PHE A 10 22.66 0.41 -29.58
C PHE A 10 21.75 -0.58 -28.85
N GLY A 11 20.70 -1.04 -29.51
CA GLY A 11 19.77 -2.06 -29.03
C GLY A 11 19.21 -2.90 -30.17
N THR A 12 18.48 -3.95 -29.82
CA THR A 12 17.85 -4.90 -30.76
C THR A 12 16.34 -4.86 -30.58
N LEU A 13 15.58 -4.89 -31.68
CA LEU A 13 14.13 -5.04 -31.61
C LEU A 13 13.78 -6.44 -31.08
N VAL A 14 13.13 -6.51 -29.91
CA VAL A 14 12.76 -7.78 -29.26
C VAL A 14 11.37 -8.24 -29.67
N LYS A 15 10.39 -7.32 -29.72
CA LYS A 15 8.99 -7.61 -30.07
C LYS A 15 8.24 -6.33 -30.42
N GLU A 16 7.47 -6.35 -31.50
CA GLU A 16 6.43 -5.37 -31.79
C GLU A 16 5.18 -5.63 -30.92
N LEU A 17 4.57 -4.57 -30.38
CA LEU A 17 3.40 -4.69 -29.48
C LEU A 17 2.07 -4.44 -30.20
N GLY A 18 2.07 -3.69 -31.31
CA GLY A 18 0.89 -3.28 -32.06
C GLY A 18 0.88 -1.77 -32.33
N LEU A 19 -0.28 -1.25 -32.78
CA LEU A 19 -0.45 0.17 -33.13
C LEU A 19 -0.54 1.08 -31.90
N ILE A 20 0.11 2.25 -32.01
CA ILE A 20 0.06 3.33 -31.01
C ILE A 20 -1.38 3.81 -30.81
N GLY A 21 -1.76 4.09 -29.57
CA GLY A 21 -3.11 4.53 -29.19
C GLY A 21 -4.13 3.40 -29.03
N ASN A 22 -3.81 2.15 -29.37
CA ASN A 22 -4.62 1.01 -28.95
C ASN A 22 -4.40 0.76 -27.45
N ILE A 23 -5.49 0.77 -26.66
CA ILE A 23 -5.45 0.67 -25.20
C ILE A 23 -4.70 -0.58 -24.72
N GLU A 24 -4.89 -1.74 -25.35
CA GLU A 24 -4.19 -2.98 -24.96
C GLU A 24 -2.70 -2.92 -25.26
N VAL A 25 -2.31 -2.30 -26.37
CA VAL A 25 -0.91 -2.10 -26.76
C VAL A 25 -0.21 -1.17 -25.76
N GLU A 26 -0.80 -0.01 -25.48
CA GLU A 26 -0.29 0.95 -24.49
C GLU A 26 -0.22 0.34 -23.09
N THR A 27 -1.22 -0.46 -22.70
CA THR A 27 -1.24 -1.20 -21.44
C THR A 27 -0.05 -2.15 -21.33
N ASN A 28 0.18 -2.97 -22.36
CA ASN A 28 1.28 -3.92 -22.39
C ASN A 28 2.64 -3.21 -22.45
N ALA A 29 2.74 -2.05 -23.11
CA ALA A 29 3.94 -1.22 -23.12
C ALA A 29 4.26 -0.68 -21.72
N LEU A 30 3.27 -0.12 -21.02
CA LEU A 30 3.41 0.39 -19.66
C LEU A 30 3.81 -0.72 -18.67
N LEU A 31 3.14 -1.87 -18.71
CA LEU A 31 3.46 -3.01 -17.84
C LEU A 31 4.89 -3.53 -18.08
N LYS A 32 5.32 -3.62 -19.35
CA LYS A 32 6.70 -4.04 -19.68
C LYS A 32 7.75 -3.02 -19.26
N ASN A 33 7.50 -1.73 -19.43
CA ASN A 33 8.39 -0.67 -18.96
C ASN A 33 8.53 -0.68 -17.41
N CYS A 34 7.51 -1.16 -16.71
CA CYS A 34 7.50 -1.40 -15.27
C CYS A 34 7.93 -2.84 -14.86
N ASN A 35 8.43 -3.67 -15.80
CA ASN A 35 8.87 -5.04 -15.60
C ASN A 35 7.81 -6.04 -15.06
N PHE A 36 6.54 -5.92 -15.46
CA PHE A 36 5.44 -6.80 -15.04
C PHE A 36 4.98 -7.80 -16.13
N THR A 37 4.41 -8.95 -15.72
CA THR A 37 3.97 -10.05 -16.63
C THR A 37 2.65 -10.70 -16.20
N LEU A 38 1.78 -11.06 -17.15
CA LEU A 38 0.42 -11.64 -17.00
C LEU A 38 0.36 -13.18 -17.16
N GLU A 39 -0.43 -13.89 -16.33
CA GLU A 39 -0.77 -15.35 -16.42
C GLU A 39 -2.11 -15.64 -15.68
N GLU A 40 -2.92 -16.64 -16.08
CA GLU A 40 -4.29 -16.95 -15.56
C GLU A 40 -4.52 -18.40 -15.03
N SER A 41 -5.56 -18.65 -14.21
CA SER A 41 -6.04 -20.01 -13.76
C SER A 41 -7.38 -19.98 -12.97
N SER A 42 -8.01 -21.17 -12.74
CA SER A 42 -9.44 -21.39 -12.34
C SER A 42 -9.71 -21.83 -10.87
N LYS A 43 -10.96 -22.20 -10.49
CA LYS A 43 -11.64 -21.91 -9.18
C LYS A 43 -12.26 -23.10 -8.38
N ASN A 44 -12.54 -22.94 -7.07
CA ASN A 44 -13.73 -23.42 -6.26
C ASN A 44 -13.52 -23.40 -4.71
N VAL A 45 -14.47 -22.91 -3.86
CA VAL A 45 -14.44 -22.89 -2.34
C VAL A 45 -15.86 -22.83 -1.67
N VAL A 46 -16.01 -23.21 -0.38
CA VAL A 46 -17.24 -23.21 0.49
C VAL A 46 -16.99 -22.60 1.92
N LYS A 47 -18.01 -22.34 2.77
CA LYS A 47 -18.07 -21.36 3.92
C LYS A 47 -18.37 -21.93 5.33
N ASN A 48 -18.11 -21.18 6.44
CA ASN A 48 -19.12 -20.80 7.50
C ASN A 48 -18.64 -19.83 8.65
N GLN A 49 -19.25 -18.64 8.81
CA GLN A 49 -19.49 -17.81 10.04
C GLN A 49 -19.87 -16.35 9.67
N VAL A 50 -20.50 -15.58 10.59
CA VAL A 50 -20.87 -14.16 10.36
C VAL A 50 -19.68 -13.22 10.60
N VAL A 51 -19.00 -12.89 9.52
CA VAL A 51 -17.92 -11.90 9.41
C VAL A 51 -18.22 -11.09 8.14
N PHE A 52 -17.98 -9.79 8.13
CA PHE A 52 -18.31 -8.92 6.99
C PHE A 52 -17.10 -8.13 6.47
N THR A 53 -17.15 -7.73 5.19
CA THR A 53 -16.07 -7.01 4.49
C THR A 53 -16.61 -5.69 3.96
N ILE A 54 -15.84 -4.60 4.08
CA ILE A 54 -16.22 -3.28 3.53
C ILE A 54 -15.29 -2.97 2.38
N ASN A 55 -15.80 -3.02 1.14
CA ASN A 55 -15.00 -2.87 -0.07
C ASN A 55 -15.73 -2.04 -1.14
N GLY A 56 -14.98 -1.52 -2.12
CA GLY A 56 -15.56 -0.86 -3.29
C GLY A 56 -16.40 -1.83 -4.12
N SER A 57 -17.42 -1.33 -4.82
CA SER A 57 -18.40 -2.14 -5.57
C SER A 57 -17.81 -3.02 -6.67
N THR A 58 -16.59 -2.73 -7.13
CA THR A 58 -15.85 -3.48 -8.16
C THR A 58 -14.76 -4.40 -7.59
N ALA A 59 -14.60 -4.47 -6.26
CA ALA A 59 -13.56 -5.29 -5.62
C ALA A 59 -13.79 -6.80 -5.86
N GLN A 60 -12.76 -7.48 -6.37
CA GLN A 60 -12.79 -8.92 -6.66
C GLN A 60 -11.97 -9.75 -5.65
N GLU A 61 -11.29 -9.08 -4.73
CA GLU A 61 -10.32 -9.64 -3.79
C GLU A 61 -10.58 -9.00 -2.43
N LEU A 62 -10.83 -9.80 -1.39
CA LEU A 62 -11.20 -9.34 -0.05
C LEU A 62 -10.08 -9.75 0.91
N TYR A 63 -9.18 -8.83 1.25
CA TYR A 63 -7.99 -9.17 2.05
C TYR A 63 -8.18 -8.99 3.55
N ASP A 64 -9.14 -8.14 3.93
CA ASP A 64 -9.52 -7.82 5.29
C ASP A 64 -11.03 -8.01 5.51
N ALA A 65 -11.38 -8.43 6.73
CA ALA A 65 -12.76 -8.60 7.15
C ALA A 65 -12.89 -8.24 8.63
N LEU A 66 -14.06 -7.76 9.03
CA LEU A 66 -14.33 -7.20 10.34
C LEU A 66 -15.43 -7.98 11.05
N HIS A 67 -15.30 -8.02 12.38
CA HIS A 67 -16.43 -8.30 13.26
C HIS A 67 -16.40 -7.35 14.45
N ILE A 68 -17.59 -7.09 15.00
CA ILE A 68 -17.80 -6.26 16.19
C ILE A 68 -18.75 -7.05 17.08
N LEU A 69 -18.35 -7.29 18.32
CA LEU A 69 -19.18 -7.89 19.36
C LEU A 69 -19.27 -6.91 20.52
N LYS A 70 -20.48 -6.74 21.07
CA LYS A 70 -20.66 -6.05 22.35
C LYS A 70 -20.70 -7.08 23.46
N ASN A 71 -19.79 -6.92 24.42
CA ASN A 71 -19.67 -7.80 25.57
C ASN A 71 -20.67 -7.42 26.66
N GLU A 72 -20.92 -8.34 27.60
CA GLU A 72 -21.84 -8.13 28.73
C GLU A 72 -21.38 -7.01 29.68
N ASP A 73 -20.06 -6.76 29.77
CA ASP A 73 -19.46 -5.65 30.52
C ASP A 73 -19.61 -4.28 29.82
N GLY A 74 -20.29 -4.22 28.68
CA GLY A 74 -20.46 -3.03 27.86
C GLY A 74 -19.29 -2.68 26.94
N SER A 75 -18.16 -3.40 27.03
CA SER A 75 -17.02 -3.21 26.13
C SER A 75 -17.32 -3.72 24.72
N LEU A 76 -16.56 -3.23 23.73
CA LEU A 76 -16.60 -3.73 22.36
C LEU A 76 -15.36 -4.59 22.09
N GLU A 77 -15.55 -5.84 21.67
CA GLU A 77 -14.53 -6.60 20.96
C GLU A 77 -14.63 -6.29 19.47
N ILE A 78 -13.60 -5.62 18.94
CA ILE A 78 -13.41 -5.44 17.50
C ILE A 78 -12.26 -6.34 17.08
N GLY A 79 -12.48 -7.17 16.06
CA GLY A 79 -11.43 -8.00 15.48
C GLY A 79 -11.33 -7.84 13.98
N VAL A 80 -10.12 -7.46 13.55
CA VAL A 80 -9.71 -7.44 12.14
C VAL A 80 -9.18 -8.81 11.78
N HIS A 81 -9.81 -9.46 10.81
CA HIS A 81 -9.35 -10.68 10.17
C HIS A 81 -8.61 -10.31 8.89
N ILE A 82 -7.47 -10.94 8.63
CA ILE A 82 -6.68 -10.76 7.42
C ILE A 82 -6.42 -12.14 6.81
N THR A 83 -6.42 -12.20 5.49
CA THR A 83 -6.08 -13.39 4.69
C THR A 83 -4.78 -14.07 5.13
N ASP A 84 -4.83 -15.39 5.33
CA ASP A 84 -3.62 -16.20 5.49
C ASP A 84 -3.04 -16.62 4.12
N PHE A 85 -2.16 -15.78 3.59
CA PHE A 85 -1.36 -16.14 2.41
C PHE A 85 -0.25 -17.15 2.70
N ILE A 86 0.23 -17.24 3.95
CA ILE A 86 1.37 -18.08 4.35
C ILE A 86 0.97 -19.56 4.36
N TYR A 87 -0.32 -19.86 4.57
CA TYR A 87 -0.84 -21.20 4.36
C TYR A 87 -0.56 -21.70 2.92
N PHE A 88 -0.76 -20.87 1.90
CA PHE A 88 -0.67 -21.26 0.49
C PHE A 88 0.68 -20.96 -0.18
N VAL A 89 1.37 -19.88 0.21
CA VAL A 89 2.68 -19.47 -0.34
C VAL A 89 3.76 -19.88 0.64
N LYS A 90 4.51 -20.95 0.32
CA LYS A 90 5.62 -21.44 1.15
C LYS A 90 6.96 -20.85 0.70
N PRO A 91 7.83 -20.41 1.62
CA PRO A 91 9.15 -19.85 1.29
C PRO A 91 9.97 -20.77 0.37
N GLY A 92 10.67 -20.17 -0.59
CA GLY A 92 11.55 -20.88 -1.53
C GLY A 92 10.82 -21.63 -2.66
N THR A 93 9.49 -21.64 -2.70
CA THR A 93 8.74 -22.24 -3.82
C THR A 93 8.80 -21.37 -5.08
N ALA A 94 8.47 -21.94 -6.24
CA ALA A 94 8.33 -21.18 -7.48
C ALA A 94 7.24 -20.09 -7.39
N LEU A 95 6.18 -20.32 -6.59
CA LEU A 95 5.12 -19.34 -6.34
C LEU A 95 5.63 -18.17 -5.49
N ASP A 96 6.37 -18.46 -4.41
CA ASP A 96 7.05 -17.46 -3.58
C ASP A 96 8.05 -16.63 -4.43
N CYS A 97 8.91 -17.29 -5.21
CA CYS A 97 9.82 -16.63 -6.15
C CYS A 97 9.08 -15.73 -7.18
N LYS A 98 7.90 -16.13 -7.68
CA LYS A 98 7.08 -15.29 -8.57
C LYS A 98 6.47 -14.11 -7.82
N ALA A 99 5.96 -14.33 -6.60
CA ALA A 99 5.39 -13.30 -5.75
C ALA A 99 6.43 -12.23 -5.37
N CYS A 100 7.62 -12.64 -4.89
CA CYS A 100 8.73 -11.72 -4.59
C CYS A 100 9.19 -10.91 -5.80
N LYS A 101 9.16 -11.48 -7.01
CA LYS A 101 9.50 -10.77 -8.25
C LYS A 101 8.45 -9.72 -8.65
N ARG A 102 7.16 -9.99 -8.43
CA ARG A 102 6.07 -9.02 -8.69
C ARG A 102 5.94 -7.96 -7.58
N ALA A 103 6.25 -8.35 -6.34
CA ALA A 103 6.23 -7.57 -5.10
C ALA A 103 4.88 -6.97 -4.67
N THR A 104 3.98 -6.62 -5.59
CA THR A 104 2.63 -6.10 -5.30
C THR A 104 1.71 -6.23 -6.51
N THR A 105 0.40 -6.19 -6.28
CA THR A 105 -0.62 -6.12 -7.35
C THR A 105 -0.68 -4.73 -7.99
N VAL A 106 -0.65 -4.66 -9.32
CA VAL A 106 -0.69 -3.40 -10.08
C VAL A 106 -2.10 -3.12 -10.59
N TYR A 107 -2.75 -2.09 -10.06
CA TYR A 107 -4.06 -1.63 -10.51
C TYR A 107 -3.93 -0.60 -11.64
N LEU A 108 -4.48 -0.93 -12.81
CA LEU A 108 -4.71 -0.02 -13.93
C LEU A 108 -6.21 0.34 -14.00
N VAL A 109 -6.57 1.35 -14.81
CA VAL A 109 -7.97 1.83 -14.94
C VAL A 109 -8.92 0.72 -15.40
N GLN A 110 -8.42 -0.17 -16.25
CA GLN A 110 -9.16 -1.18 -17.00
C GLN A 110 -8.92 -2.62 -16.49
N GLN A 111 -7.85 -2.86 -15.73
CA GLN A 111 -7.53 -4.19 -15.20
C GLN A 111 -6.61 -4.14 -13.98
N ALA A 112 -6.65 -5.16 -13.14
CA ALA A 112 -5.66 -5.40 -12.09
C ALA A 112 -4.73 -6.54 -12.52
N VAL A 113 -3.42 -6.36 -12.34
CA VAL A 113 -2.40 -7.37 -12.64
C VAL A 113 -1.89 -7.95 -11.32
N PRO A 114 -2.34 -9.15 -10.91
CA PRO A 114 -2.18 -9.62 -9.54
C PRO A 114 -0.76 -10.10 -9.23
N MET A 115 -0.32 -9.87 -8.00
CA MET A 115 0.93 -10.40 -7.47
C MET A 115 0.94 -11.94 -7.46
N LEU A 116 -0.18 -12.53 -7.06
CA LEU A 116 -0.38 -13.99 -6.99
C LEU A 116 -1.23 -14.46 -8.18
N SER A 117 -1.40 -15.78 -8.37
CA SER A 117 -2.31 -16.25 -9.41
C SER A 117 -3.76 -15.84 -9.08
N PRO A 118 -4.61 -15.55 -10.08
CA PRO A 118 -6.02 -15.21 -9.86
C PRO A 118 -6.76 -16.27 -9.03
N THR A 119 -6.47 -17.56 -9.24
CA THR A 119 -6.95 -18.67 -8.40
C THR A 119 -6.69 -18.44 -6.92
N LEU A 120 -5.44 -18.12 -6.58
CA LEU A 120 -5.01 -18.05 -5.20
C LEU A 120 -5.59 -16.80 -4.55
N SER A 121 -5.41 -15.64 -5.19
CA SER A 121 -5.90 -14.35 -4.70
C SER A 121 -7.43 -14.34 -4.50
N LYS A 122 -8.21 -14.69 -5.53
CA LYS A 122 -9.67 -14.52 -5.54
C LYS A 122 -10.46 -15.65 -4.85
N HIS A 123 -9.90 -16.85 -4.75
CA HIS A 123 -10.65 -18.02 -4.26
C HIS A 123 -10.07 -18.66 -3.00
N LEU A 124 -8.74 -18.78 -2.88
CA LEU A 124 -8.11 -19.43 -1.72
C LEU A 124 -7.80 -18.45 -0.59
N CYS A 125 -7.43 -17.23 -0.96
CA CYS A 125 -6.91 -16.21 -0.06
C CYS A 125 -7.96 -15.15 0.29
N SER A 126 -8.78 -14.70 -0.67
CA SER A 126 -9.93 -13.80 -0.41
C SER A 126 -10.77 -14.30 0.77
N LEU A 127 -11.01 -13.44 1.77
CA LEU A 127 -11.73 -13.72 3.02
C LEU A 127 -13.23 -14.00 2.81
N SER A 128 -13.48 -15.14 2.20
CA SER A 128 -14.65 -15.96 2.46
C SER A 128 -14.58 -16.47 3.90
N PRO A 129 -15.71 -16.60 4.63
CA PRO A 129 -15.68 -16.77 6.09
C PRO A 129 -14.99 -18.08 6.55
N SER A 130 -13.76 -17.96 7.07
CA SER A 130 -12.88 -19.01 7.66
C SER A 130 -11.66 -18.41 8.40
N LYS A 131 -10.79 -19.24 9.03
CA LYS A 131 -9.95 -18.93 10.23
C LYS A 131 -8.53 -19.59 10.16
N LYS A 132 -7.48 -19.28 10.96
CA LYS A 132 -7.18 -18.37 12.11
C LYS A 132 -5.61 -18.30 12.34
N ILE A 133 -5.14 -17.59 13.39
CA ILE A 133 -3.88 -17.79 14.19
C ILE A 133 -2.72 -16.76 13.99
N ALA A 134 -1.94 -16.53 15.06
CA ALA A 134 -0.99 -15.43 15.32
C ALA A 134 0.53 -15.77 15.16
N ALA A 135 1.41 -14.76 15.26
CA ALA A 135 2.86 -14.88 14.97
C ALA A 135 3.82 -14.26 16.02
N LYS A 136 5.14 -14.19 15.71
CA LYS A 136 6.20 -13.53 16.53
C LYS A 136 7.50 -13.26 15.72
N VAL A 137 8.42 -12.50 16.36
CA VAL A 137 9.85 -12.17 16.03
C VAL A 137 10.09 -10.71 15.57
N PRO A 138 10.74 -9.85 16.40
CA PRO A 138 10.96 -8.44 16.08
C PRO A 138 12.23 -8.15 15.24
N GLU A 139 13.31 -8.93 15.37
CA GLU A 139 14.59 -8.65 14.67
C GLU A 139 14.52 -8.89 13.15
N GLN A 140 13.58 -9.73 12.74
CA GLN A 140 13.25 -10.04 11.34
C GLN A 140 12.02 -9.26 10.85
N ALA A 141 11.48 -8.32 11.65
CA ALA A 141 10.30 -7.57 11.28
C ALA A 141 10.55 -6.71 10.03
N ILE A 142 9.71 -6.89 9.01
CA ILE A 142 9.61 -5.97 7.89
C ILE A 142 8.77 -4.78 8.37
N LEU A 143 9.39 -3.61 8.42
CA LEU A 143 8.80 -2.36 8.86
C LEU A 143 8.74 -1.35 7.71
N ARG A 144 7.90 -0.33 7.85
CA ARG A 144 7.74 0.75 6.86
C ARG A 144 7.87 2.11 7.52
N SER A 145 9.01 2.75 7.33
CA SER A 145 9.30 4.08 7.89
C SER A 145 9.00 5.18 6.87
N HIS A 146 8.74 6.37 7.39
CA HIS A 146 8.55 7.56 6.58
C HIS A 146 9.26 8.72 7.25
N LYS A 147 10.44 9.04 6.71
CA LYS A 147 11.28 10.13 7.20
C LYS A 147 10.58 11.47 7.07
N ALA A 148 11.02 12.44 7.87
CA ALA A 148 10.60 13.84 7.72
C ALA A 148 10.85 14.34 6.28
N PRO A 149 10.05 15.30 5.78
CA PRO A 149 10.28 15.98 4.52
C PRO A 149 11.65 16.67 4.50
N ILE A 150 12.14 16.99 3.31
CA ILE A 150 13.37 17.80 3.18
C ILE A 150 12.99 19.26 3.48
N ASP A 151 13.56 19.86 4.51
CA ASP A 151 13.19 21.20 5.02
C ASP A 151 13.14 22.25 3.91
N ARG A 152 14.16 22.32 3.05
CA ARG A 152 14.20 23.20 1.87
C ARG A 152 12.99 23.06 0.94
N ARG A 153 12.42 21.86 0.78
CA ARG A 153 11.20 21.63 -0.02
C ARG A 153 9.95 22.13 0.71
N LEU A 154 9.91 21.89 2.02
CA LEU A 154 8.79 22.23 2.89
C LEU A 154 8.69 23.75 3.12
N GLU A 155 9.82 24.41 3.39
CA GLU A 155 9.95 25.88 3.36
C GLU A 155 9.55 26.46 2.00
N GLY A 156 10.03 25.86 0.90
CA GLY A 156 9.70 26.32 -0.45
C GLY A 156 8.19 26.22 -0.73
N PHE A 157 7.52 25.22 -0.17
CA PHE A 157 6.07 25.09 -0.20
C PHE A 157 5.38 26.17 0.65
N ALA A 158 5.78 26.36 1.91
CA ALA A 158 5.22 27.39 2.79
C ALA A 158 5.39 28.81 2.20
N LYS A 159 6.59 29.14 1.67
CA LYS A 159 6.87 30.42 0.99
C LYS A 159 5.99 30.65 -0.24
N ARG A 160 5.61 29.59 -0.98
CA ARG A 160 4.67 29.70 -2.11
C ARG A 160 3.22 29.86 -1.66
N ALA A 161 2.79 29.17 -0.60
CA ALA A 161 1.47 29.33 -0.02
C ALA A 161 1.27 30.74 0.58
N ALA A 162 2.28 31.27 1.28
CA ALA A 162 2.26 32.62 1.85
C ALA A 162 2.10 33.71 0.77
N LYS A 163 2.77 33.55 -0.40
CA LYS A 163 2.57 34.43 -1.57
C LYS A 163 1.14 34.42 -2.14
N MET A 164 0.34 33.40 -1.81
CA MET A 164 -1.07 33.28 -2.19
C MET A 164 -2.02 33.68 -1.04
N GLY A 165 -1.50 34.21 0.07
CA GLY A 165 -2.30 34.59 1.24
C GLY A 165 -2.65 33.43 2.19
N PHE A 166 -1.96 32.29 2.09
CA PHE A 166 -2.18 31.11 2.95
C PHE A 166 -0.96 30.83 3.83
N GLU A 167 -1.08 31.10 5.12
CA GLU A 167 -0.09 30.68 6.10
C GLU A 167 -0.21 29.18 6.41
N ILE A 168 0.90 28.46 6.35
CA ILE A 168 0.97 27.01 6.58
C ILE A 168 2.05 26.75 7.63
N ASN A 169 1.68 26.08 8.72
CA ASN A 169 2.62 25.73 9.78
C ASN A 169 3.30 24.41 9.45
N THR A 170 4.61 24.45 9.19
CA THR A 170 5.41 23.29 8.77
C THR A 170 6.22 22.63 9.88
N SER A 171 6.04 23.05 11.14
CA SER A 171 6.87 22.59 12.29
C SER A 171 6.76 21.09 12.60
N SER A 172 5.64 20.45 12.26
CA SER A 172 5.40 19.02 12.44
C SER A 172 4.33 18.51 11.48
N ALA A 173 4.24 17.19 11.30
CA ALA A 173 3.18 16.57 10.49
C ALA A 173 1.77 16.96 10.98
N GLY A 174 1.57 16.97 12.31
CA GLY A 174 0.30 17.38 12.93
C GLY A 174 -0.02 18.85 12.72
N ALA A 175 0.96 19.75 12.86
CA ALA A 175 0.77 21.19 12.60
C ALA A 175 0.44 21.48 11.14
N LEU A 176 1.13 20.80 10.20
CA LEU A 176 0.85 20.87 8.77
C LEU A 176 -0.58 20.42 8.45
N MET A 177 -0.95 19.22 8.91
CA MET A 177 -2.30 18.67 8.73
C MET A 177 -3.37 19.60 9.32
N LYS A 178 -3.15 20.14 10.52
CA LYS A 178 -4.08 21.06 11.19
C LYS A 178 -4.26 22.36 10.42
N SER A 179 -3.19 22.94 9.87
CA SER A 179 -3.27 24.18 9.07
C SER A 179 -4.05 23.98 7.76
N ILE A 180 -3.89 22.83 7.11
CA ILE A 180 -4.65 22.49 5.88
C ILE A 180 -6.13 22.23 6.22
N LYS A 181 -6.40 21.48 7.30
CA LYS A 181 -7.76 21.17 7.74
C LYS A 181 -8.53 22.40 8.24
N SER A 182 -7.87 23.39 8.84
CA SER A 182 -8.56 24.63 9.21
C SER A 182 -8.99 25.46 7.99
N MET A 183 -8.29 25.34 6.84
CA MET A 183 -8.72 25.95 5.57
C MET A 183 -9.91 25.21 4.96
N GLU A 184 -9.92 23.88 5.01
CA GLU A 184 -11.07 23.04 4.63
C GLU A 184 -12.32 23.43 5.44
N GLN A 185 -12.21 23.50 6.77
CA GLN A 185 -13.30 23.90 7.67
C GLN A 185 -13.79 25.35 7.43
N ALA A 186 -12.92 26.24 6.97
CA ALA A 186 -13.28 27.60 6.57
C ALA A 186 -13.85 27.69 5.14
N GLY A 187 -14.15 26.57 4.48
CA GLY A 187 -14.71 26.52 3.12
C GLY A 187 -13.74 27.00 2.03
N LYS A 188 -12.45 27.15 2.33
CA LYS A 188 -11.47 27.71 1.38
C LYS A 188 -11.11 26.66 0.33
N VAL A 189 -11.68 26.81 -0.87
CA VAL A 189 -11.44 25.94 -2.04
C VAL A 189 -9.97 25.54 -2.24
N PRO A 190 -8.94 26.41 -2.09
CA PRO A 190 -7.54 26.01 -2.31
C PRO A 190 -6.97 24.94 -1.36
N HIS A 191 -7.66 24.53 -0.30
CA HIS A 191 -7.16 23.50 0.64
C HIS A 191 -6.77 22.20 -0.06
N PHE A 192 -7.55 21.71 -1.05
CA PHE A 192 -7.22 20.47 -1.77
C PHE A 192 -5.94 20.59 -2.61
N VAL A 193 -5.72 21.76 -3.23
CA VAL A 193 -4.50 22.04 -4.01
C VAL A 193 -3.29 22.08 -3.08
N LEU A 194 -3.41 22.78 -1.95
CA LEU A 194 -2.34 22.89 -0.96
C LEU A 194 -2.04 21.52 -0.31
N GLN A 195 -3.06 20.70 -0.05
CA GLN A 195 -2.90 19.31 0.39
C GLN A 195 -2.13 18.48 -0.64
N PHE A 196 -2.54 18.49 -1.90
CA PHE A 196 -1.82 17.79 -2.97
C PHE A 196 -0.37 18.28 -3.12
N LEU A 197 -0.14 19.59 -3.14
CA LEU A 197 1.21 20.17 -3.25
C LEU A 197 2.09 19.83 -2.04
N SER A 198 1.52 19.73 -0.83
CA SER A 198 2.26 19.29 0.36
C SER A 198 2.86 17.88 0.16
N THR A 199 2.12 16.96 -0.47
CA THR A 199 2.62 15.60 -0.77
C THR A 199 3.84 15.58 -1.69
N LYS A 200 4.06 16.63 -2.49
CA LYS A 200 5.25 16.77 -3.36
C LYS A 200 6.50 17.23 -2.60
N ALA A 201 6.33 17.90 -1.44
CA ALA A 201 7.43 18.25 -0.55
C ALA A 201 7.89 17.07 0.32
N ILE A 202 6.93 16.20 0.68
CA ILE A 202 7.09 14.97 1.44
C ILE A 202 7.89 13.92 0.64
N VAL A 203 8.61 13.02 1.32
CA VAL A 203 9.40 11.95 0.70
C VAL A 203 8.61 10.65 0.57
N LYS A 204 9.02 9.72 -0.32
CA LYS A 204 8.38 8.39 -0.37
C LYS A 204 8.75 7.59 0.89
N ALA A 205 7.74 7.00 1.54
CA ALA A 205 7.93 5.98 2.58
C ALA A 205 8.68 4.77 2.02
N LYS A 206 9.40 4.03 2.88
CA LYS A 206 10.24 2.89 2.47
C LYS A 206 10.09 1.71 3.43
N TYR A 207 10.15 0.51 2.87
CA TYR A 207 10.33 -0.72 3.64
C TYR A 207 11.78 -0.86 4.09
N PHE A 208 11.97 -1.48 5.25
CA PHE A 208 13.27 -1.84 5.83
C PHE A 208 13.11 -3.03 6.78
N CYS A 209 14.17 -3.80 7.00
CA CYS A 209 14.20 -4.80 8.08
C CYS A 209 14.57 -4.09 9.39
N GLY A 210 13.96 -4.46 10.52
CA GLY A 210 14.18 -3.81 11.83
C GLY A 210 15.66 -3.68 12.21
N SER A 211 16.48 -4.69 11.92
CA SER A 211 17.93 -4.69 12.16
C SER A 211 18.75 -3.73 11.26
N ALA A 212 18.19 -3.26 10.14
CA ALA A 212 18.89 -2.43 9.16
C ALA A 212 18.88 -0.92 9.49
N LEU A 213 18.06 -0.47 10.45
CA LEU A 213 17.99 0.93 10.87
C LEU A 213 17.85 1.03 12.40
N ASP A 214 18.55 2.01 12.97
CA ASP A 214 18.35 2.48 14.34
C ASP A 214 16.87 2.86 14.62
N ILE A 215 16.39 2.54 15.83
CA ILE A 215 15.01 2.67 16.29
C ILE A 215 14.51 4.12 16.15
N ALA A 216 15.39 5.11 16.36
CA ALA A 216 15.08 6.53 16.16
C ALA A 216 14.60 6.88 14.73
N LYS A 217 14.86 6.01 13.74
CA LYS A 217 14.49 6.17 12.32
C LYS A 217 13.29 5.33 11.90
N TRP A 218 12.64 4.60 12.81
CA TRP A 218 11.49 3.74 12.50
C TRP A 218 10.19 4.51 12.29
N SER A 219 10.12 5.75 12.79
CA SER A 219 8.91 6.57 12.79
C SER A 219 8.32 6.82 11.39
N HIS A 220 6.99 7.00 11.36
CA HIS A 220 6.25 7.27 10.13
C HIS A 220 5.63 8.67 10.17
N TYR A 221 6.38 9.68 9.70
CA TYR A 221 6.05 11.11 9.74
C TYR A 221 4.59 11.42 9.42
N ALA A 222 4.09 11.01 8.25
CA ALA A 222 2.73 11.36 7.81
C ALA A 222 1.59 10.69 8.60
N LEU A 223 1.89 9.63 9.37
CA LEU A 223 0.91 9.00 10.28
C LEU A 223 1.14 9.43 11.74
N ASN A 224 2.24 10.12 12.03
CA ASN A 224 2.64 10.56 13.37
C ASN A 224 2.70 9.42 14.41
N ILE A 225 3.20 8.24 13.99
CA ILE A 225 3.36 7.04 14.83
C ILE A 225 4.82 6.56 14.87
N PRO A 226 5.27 5.95 15.98
CA PRO A 226 6.68 5.58 16.18
C PRO A 226 7.11 4.34 15.39
N VAL A 227 6.19 3.41 15.12
CA VAL A 227 6.45 2.17 14.38
C VAL A 227 5.25 1.90 13.47
N TYR A 228 5.50 1.45 12.25
CA TYR A 228 4.47 1.09 11.28
C TYR A 228 4.94 -0.03 10.36
N THR A 229 4.00 -0.83 9.87
CA THR A 229 4.21 -1.75 8.76
C THR A 229 2.92 -1.92 7.96
N HIS A 230 3.02 -2.46 6.74
CA HIS A 230 1.84 -2.93 6.01
C HIS A 230 1.52 -4.35 6.44
N PHE A 231 0.23 -4.62 6.64
CA PHE A 231 -0.23 -5.90 7.15
C PHE A 231 -1.61 -6.30 6.61
N THR A 232 -2.54 -5.36 6.51
CA THR A 232 -3.88 -5.57 5.93
C THR A 232 -3.90 -5.80 4.42
N LEU A 233 -2.81 -5.48 3.71
CA LEU A 233 -2.69 -5.60 2.26
C LEU A 233 -1.30 -6.15 1.89
N GLU A 234 -1.30 -7.38 1.38
CA GLU A 234 -0.17 -8.18 0.84
C GLU A 234 0.95 -8.61 1.82
N VAL A 235 1.02 -9.93 2.03
CA VAL A 235 2.10 -10.77 2.61
C VAL A 235 2.78 -10.28 3.91
N SER A 236 2.11 -10.53 5.05
CA SER A 236 2.75 -10.65 6.38
C SER A 236 1.85 -11.50 7.31
N PRO A 237 2.39 -12.11 8.39
CA PRO A 237 1.71 -13.19 9.10
C PRO A 237 0.51 -12.71 9.91
N VAL A 238 -0.59 -13.48 9.86
CA VAL A 238 -1.84 -13.18 10.55
C VAL A 238 -1.60 -12.89 12.05
N PHE A 239 -2.29 -11.88 12.57
CA PHE A 239 -2.36 -11.49 13.97
C PHE A 239 -3.81 -11.09 14.24
N ILE A 240 -4.43 -11.67 15.28
CA ILE A 240 -5.72 -11.20 15.76
C ILE A 240 -5.45 -10.04 16.71
N LEU A 241 -5.53 -8.81 16.20
CA LEU A 241 -5.51 -7.61 17.02
C LEU A 241 -6.87 -7.46 17.70
N LYS A 242 -7.00 -8.01 18.90
CA LYS A 242 -8.13 -7.72 19.78
C LYS A 242 -7.96 -6.32 20.35
N TYR A 243 -8.81 -5.39 19.93
CA TYR A 243 -8.94 -4.09 20.58
C TYR A 243 -10.09 -4.18 21.59
N GLN A 244 -9.77 -3.96 22.87
CA GLN A 244 -10.76 -3.79 23.93
C GLN A 244 -10.85 -2.30 24.28
N CYS A 245 -11.81 -1.61 23.66
CA CYS A 245 -12.09 -0.21 24.00
C CYS A 245 -12.94 -0.19 25.29
N ARG A 246 -12.39 0.41 26.35
CA ARG A 246 -13.18 0.86 27.50
C ARG A 246 -13.77 2.23 27.17
N GLY A 247 -15.09 2.36 27.33
CA GLY A 247 -15.80 3.64 27.26
C GLY A 247 -15.67 4.44 28.54
#